data_AF-A0A841BNL1-F1
#
_entry.id   AF-A0A841BNL1-F1
#
_cell.length_a   1.000
_cell.length_b   1.000
_cell.length_c   1.000
_cell.angle_alpha   90.00
_cell.angle_beta   90.00
_cell.angle_gamma   90.00
#
_symmetry.space_group_name_H-M   'P 1'
#
loop_
_entity.id
_entity.type
_entity.pdbx_description
1 polymer ?
#
loop_
_entity_poly.entity_id
_entity_poly.type
_entity_poly.pdbx_seq_one_letter_code
_entity_poly.pdbx_strand_id
1 'polypeptide(L)'
;MRDAAADSSLPEIGEVAAFLDMEAGLRELLLRVQHADLRAAVAAQLDTDAGLVELLRAGDVPAADERTGHVDPSSGRRAILVPALACILAIGMMVLVGRVGLRPDQGVLAASATQSRMEQLLADHPGGTQISPTEASYGDGKLVVTLDEPSSSSGLSADCPAGWFCFYSEPDYRGVRGKLSDCGWSDLYLWGWGDHISSVYYNVSSGSVDFLDHRGSGGHAGDELLFSLSVTKRGIRLVPQPNRADHVNHHC
;
A
#
# COMPACT_ATOMS: atom_id res chain seq x y z
N MET A 1 -44.00 31.31 -11.86
CA MET A 1 -44.70 31.28 -10.55
C MET A 1 -45.23 29.88 -10.33
N ARG A 2 -44.49 29.07 -9.57
CA ARG A 2 -44.92 27.91 -8.76
C ARG A 2 -43.66 27.24 -8.21
N ASP A 3 -43.26 27.76 -7.06
CA ASP A 3 -42.88 27.09 -5.81
C ASP A 3 -41.99 25.84 -5.89
N ALA A 4 -40.74 26.05 -5.46
CA ALA A 4 -39.82 25.01 -5.03
C ALA A 4 -40.16 24.59 -3.58
N ALA A 5 -40.39 23.31 -3.36
CA ALA A 5 -40.49 22.71 -2.04
C ALA A 5 -39.12 22.11 -1.67
N ALA A 6 -38.58 22.55 -0.53
CA ALA A 6 -37.36 22.02 0.06
C ALA A 6 -37.67 20.75 0.86
N ASP A 7 -36.97 19.67 0.54
CA ASP A 7 -37.00 18.40 1.28
C ASP A 7 -35.95 18.43 2.39
N SER A 8 -36.37 18.14 3.62
CA SER A 8 -35.56 18.21 4.85
C SER A 8 -35.61 16.87 5.55
N SER A 9 -35.01 15.84 4.95
CA SER A 9 -34.87 14.52 5.57
C SER A 9 -33.70 14.52 6.54
N LEU A 10 -33.97 14.58 7.84
CA LEU A 10 -33.01 14.25 8.88
C LEU A 10 -32.69 12.74 8.81
N PRO A 11 -31.43 12.32 9.04
CA PRO A 11 -31.07 10.90 9.01
C PRO A 11 -31.82 10.13 10.10
N GLU A 12 -32.38 8.99 9.72
CA GLU A 12 -33.10 8.09 10.61
C GLU A 12 -32.18 7.51 11.69
N ILE A 13 -32.72 7.33 12.89
CA ILE A 13 -32.07 6.84 14.12
C ILE A 13 -31.31 5.50 13.92
N GLY A 14 -31.53 4.80 12.81
CA GLY A 14 -30.81 3.57 12.43
C GLY A 14 -29.31 3.76 12.13
N GLU A 15 -28.86 4.91 11.62
CA GLU A 15 -27.43 5.12 11.31
C GLU A 15 -26.57 5.27 12.57
N VAL A 16 -27.12 5.82 13.66
CA VAL A 16 -26.39 5.98 14.93
C VAL A 16 -26.18 4.63 15.62
N ALA A 17 -27.13 3.69 15.48
CA ALA A 17 -26.99 2.34 16.03
C ALA A 17 -25.88 1.54 15.32
N ALA A 18 -25.72 1.72 14.00
CA ALA A 18 -24.65 1.08 13.23
C ALA A 18 -23.25 1.59 13.64
N PHE A 19 -23.14 2.85 14.06
CA PHE A 19 -21.87 3.40 14.54
C PHE A 19 -21.47 2.84 15.92
N LEU A 20 -22.43 2.68 16.85
CA LEU A 20 -22.17 2.13 18.18
C LEU A 20 -21.83 0.62 18.15
N ASP A 21 -22.40 -0.14 17.21
CA ASP A 21 -22.10 -1.58 17.06
C ASP A 21 -20.68 -1.82 16.51
N MET A 22 -20.14 -0.86 15.74
CA MET A 22 -18.77 -0.88 15.23
C MET A 22 -17.73 -0.73 16.36
N GLU A 23 -18.06 0.04 17.40
CA GLU A 23 -17.18 0.25 18.56
C GLU A 23 -17.08 -1.01 19.44
N ALA A 24 -18.18 -1.76 19.57
CA ALA A 24 -18.21 -3.05 20.26
C ALA A 24 -17.39 -4.11 19.51
N GLY A 25 -17.51 -4.15 18.17
CA GLY A 25 -16.72 -5.04 17.32
C GLY A 25 -15.21 -4.78 17.41
N LEU A 26 -14.80 -3.50 17.45
CA LEU A 26 -13.39 -3.12 17.56
C LEU A 26 -12.77 -3.56 18.90
N ARG A 27 -13.54 -3.48 20.00
CA ARG A 27 -13.10 -3.93 21.33
C ARG A 27 -12.87 -5.44 21.40
N GLU A 28 -13.73 -6.24 20.78
CA GLU A 28 -13.54 -7.70 20.69
C GLU A 28 -12.30 -8.07 19.85
N LEU A 29 -12.06 -7.33 18.77
CA LEU A 29 -10.89 -7.54 17.92
C LEU A 29 -9.58 -7.22 18.67
N LEU A 30 -9.57 -6.15 19.46
CA LEU A 30 -8.46 -5.76 20.36
C LEU A 30 -8.16 -6.80 21.44
N LEU A 31 -9.20 -7.47 21.97
CA LEU A 31 -9.04 -8.54 22.95
C LEU A 31 -8.46 -9.83 22.35
N ARG A 32 -8.57 -10.05 21.04
CA ARG A 32 -7.99 -11.22 20.35
C ARG A 32 -6.57 -11.02 19.85
N VAL A 33 -6.09 -9.78 19.77
CA VAL A 33 -4.68 -9.52 19.44
C VAL A 33 -3.79 -10.03 20.59
N GLN A 34 -2.98 -11.05 20.33
CA GLN A 34 -2.11 -11.70 21.33
C GLN A 34 -0.82 -10.92 21.61
N HIS A 35 -0.46 -9.95 20.78
CA HIS A 35 0.74 -9.13 20.97
C HIS A 35 0.47 -7.93 21.88
N ALA A 36 1.09 -7.93 23.06
CA ALA A 36 1.01 -6.84 24.04
C ALA A 36 1.44 -5.48 23.46
N ASP A 37 2.41 -5.49 22.56
CA ASP A 37 2.95 -4.27 21.93
C ASP A 37 1.92 -3.60 21.00
N LEU A 38 1.12 -4.40 20.29
CA LEU A 38 0.06 -3.88 19.42
C LEU A 38 -1.09 -3.29 20.24
N ARG A 39 -1.42 -3.88 21.41
CA ARG A 39 -2.41 -3.33 22.34
C ARG A 39 -1.98 -1.98 22.91
N ALA A 40 -0.70 -1.84 23.27
CA ALA A 40 -0.15 -0.58 23.77
C ALA A 40 -0.17 0.53 22.70
N ALA A 41 0.18 0.18 21.45
CA ALA A 41 0.15 1.13 20.33
C ALA A 41 -1.27 1.62 20.00
N VAL A 42 -2.26 0.72 19.97
CA VAL A 42 -3.66 1.10 19.71
C VAL A 42 -4.26 1.90 20.88
N ALA A 43 -3.95 1.54 22.12
CA ALA A 43 -4.40 2.30 23.30
C ALA A 43 -3.85 3.73 23.31
N ALA A 44 -2.57 3.92 22.97
CA ALA A 44 -1.96 5.25 22.88
C ALA A 44 -2.59 6.12 21.78
N GLN A 45 -3.00 5.51 20.66
CA GLN A 45 -3.66 6.24 19.57
C GLN A 45 -5.07 6.70 19.98
N LEU A 46 -5.83 5.83 20.67
CA LEU A 46 -7.18 6.18 21.17
C LEU A 46 -7.15 7.28 22.24
N ASP A 47 -6.12 7.31 23.10
CA ASP A 47 -5.92 8.40 24.08
C ASP A 47 -5.62 9.74 23.40
N THR A 48 -4.94 9.71 22.25
CA THR A 48 -4.64 10.92 21.47
C THR A 48 -5.91 11.53 20.86
N ASP A 49 -6.83 10.69 20.42
CA ASP A 49 -8.13 11.12 19.87
C ASP A 49 -9.07 11.66 20.97
N ALA A 50 -9.02 11.10 22.18
CA ALA A 50 -9.73 11.66 23.33
C ALA A 50 -9.24 13.07 23.69
N GLY A 51 -7.92 13.32 23.58
CA GLY A 51 -7.34 14.66 23.74
C GLY A 51 -7.75 15.64 22.63
N LEU A 52 -7.96 15.16 21.40
CA LEU A 52 -8.41 15.99 20.28
C LEU A 52 -9.87 16.47 20.45
N VAL A 53 -10.72 15.61 21.02
CA VAL A 53 -12.13 15.93 21.33
C VAL A 53 -12.25 16.95 22.48
N GLU A 54 -11.33 16.94 23.45
CA GLU A 54 -11.24 17.98 24.49
C GLU A 54 -10.77 19.33 23.92
N LEU A 55 -9.77 19.32 23.03
CA LEU A 55 -9.30 20.54 22.35
C LEU A 55 -10.36 21.17 21.44
N LEU A 56 -11.22 20.35 20.82
CA LEU A 56 -12.35 20.82 20.02
C LEU A 56 -13.52 21.37 20.86
N ARG A 57 -13.68 20.93 22.12
CA ARG A 57 -14.70 21.47 23.04
C ARG A 57 -14.29 22.77 23.71
N ALA A 58 -13.00 23.10 23.77
CA ALA A 58 -12.50 24.33 24.40
C ALA A 58 -12.53 25.56 23.47
N GLY A 59 -12.93 25.40 22.21
CA GLY A 59 -12.96 26.46 21.20
C GLY A 59 -14.29 27.20 21.10
N ASP A 60 -14.71 27.92 22.14
CA ASP A 60 -15.76 28.95 22.00
C ASP A 60 -15.20 30.14 21.21
N VAL A 61 -15.53 30.20 19.92
CA VAL A 61 -15.20 31.32 19.04
C VAL A 61 -16.23 32.44 19.25
N PRO A 62 -15.87 33.63 19.75
CA PRO A 62 -16.82 34.73 19.83
C PRO A 62 -17.19 35.22 18.42
N ALA A 63 -18.50 35.36 18.20
CA ALA A 63 -19.08 35.85 16.96
C ALA A 63 -18.52 37.23 16.58
N ALA A 64 -17.90 37.31 15.41
CA ALA A 64 -17.42 38.57 14.84
C ALA A 64 -18.55 39.28 14.09
N ASP A 65 -18.79 40.52 14.53
CA ASP A 65 -19.70 41.54 14.01
C ASP A 65 -19.44 41.84 12.52
N GLU A 66 -20.48 41.67 11.71
CA GLU A 66 -20.48 41.87 10.27
C GLU A 66 -20.71 43.35 9.96
N ARG A 67 -19.63 44.12 9.83
CA ARG A 67 -19.69 45.53 9.41
C ARG A 67 -19.12 45.72 8.01
N THR A 68 -20.02 46.08 7.11
CA THR A 68 -19.85 46.46 5.72
C THR A 68 -18.80 47.54 5.49
N GLY A 69 -18.00 47.39 4.42
CA GLY A 69 -16.99 48.37 4.01
C GLY A 69 -16.52 48.16 2.57
N HIS A 70 -17.15 48.86 1.65
CA HIS A 70 -16.79 49.06 0.26
C HIS A 70 -15.47 49.86 0.13
N VAL A 71 -14.45 49.35 -0.60
CA VAL A 71 -13.28 50.13 -1.03
C VAL A 71 -12.79 49.72 -2.43
N ASP A 72 -12.53 50.77 -3.20
CA ASP A 72 -12.18 50.97 -4.61
C ASP A 72 -10.78 50.45 -5.02
N PRO A 73 -10.52 50.03 -6.29
CA PRO A 73 -9.20 49.62 -6.74
C PRO A 73 -8.55 50.73 -7.58
N SER A 74 -7.68 51.56 -6.99
CA SER A 74 -6.63 52.25 -7.76
C SER A 74 -5.53 52.84 -6.86
N SER A 75 -4.32 52.91 -7.42
CA SER A 75 -3.13 53.61 -6.89
C SER A 75 -2.42 52.85 -5.76
N GLY A 76 -1.12 52.66 -5.74
CA GLY A 76 -0.04 53.32 -6.44
C GLY A 76 1.21 53.15 -5.55
N ARG A 77 2.34 52.90 -6.19
CA ARG A 77 3.72 52.99 -5.68
C ARG A 77 3.89 53.72 -4.33
N ARG A 78 4.70 53.14 -3.43
CA ARG A 78 5.97 53.73 -2.98
C ARG A 78 6.72 52.80 -2.02
N ALA A 79 7.98 52.56 -2.37
CA ALA A 79 9.01 52.11 -1.46
C ALA A 79 9.20 53.12 -0.33
N ILE A 80 9.30 52.66 0.92
CA ILE A 80 9.99 53.39 1.98
C ILE A 80 10.84 52.41 2.77
N LEU A 81 12.14 52.66 2.66
CA LEU A 81 13.25 52.15 3.45
C LEU A 81 13.20 52.86 4.82
N VAL A 82 13.13 52.12 5.92
CA VAL A 82 13.53 52.65 7.24
C VAL A 82 14.35 51.58 7.98
N PRO A 83 15.63 51.86 8.28
CA PRO A 83 16.42 51.10 9.23
C PRO A 83 16.33 51.75 10.62
N ALA A 84 16.04 50.97 11.66
CA ALA A 84 16.35 51.33 13.04
C ALA A 84 16.51 50.03 13.85
N LEU A 85 17.75 49.64 14.14
CA LEU A 85 18.41 49.90 15.43
C LEU A 85 17.67 49.19 16.57
N ALA A 86 18.03 47.93 16.87
CA ALA A 86 19.00 47.60 17.92
C ALA A 86 18.53 48.02 19.32
N CYS A 87 17.99 47.03 20.06
CA CYS A 87 18.13 46.86 21.51
C CYS A 87 17.11 45.79 21.96
N ILE A 88 17.54 44.55 22.08
CA ILE A 88 17.25 43.61 23.18
C ILE A 88 18.24 42.47 22.97
N LEU A 89 19.38 42.60 23.64
CA LEU A 89 20.50 41.66 23.62
C LEU A 89 20.86 41.44 25.09
N ALA A 90 20.01 40.70 25.80
CA ALA A 90 20.28 40.05 27.09
C ALA A 90 19.00 39.31 27.51
N ILE A 91 19.13 38.04 27.93
CA ILE A 91 18.04 37.09 28.27
C ILE A 91 17.42 36.40 27.04
N GLY A 92 18.19 35.50 26.42
CA GLY A 92 17.65 34.60 25.39
C GLY A 92 18.60 33.49 24.97
N MET A 93 19.67 33.23 25.74
CA MET A 93 20.74 32.30 25.40
C MET A 93 20.77 31.12 26.38
N MET A 94 19.58 30.60 26.74
CA MET A 94 19.44 29.52 27.73
C MET A 94 18.34 28.50 27.38
N VAL A 95 18.02 28.26 26.11
CA VAL A 95 17.23 27.08 25.69
C VAL A 95 17.63 26.65 24.27
N LEU A 96 18.89 26.26 24.05
CA LEU A 96 19.32 25.69 22.77
C LEU A 96 20.14 24.40 22.97
N VAL A 97 19.82 23.61 24.00
CA VAL A 97 20.53 22.35 24.31
C VAL A 97 19.65 21.11 24.18
N GLY A 98 18.32 21.23 24.09
CA GLY A 98 17.46 20.06 24.22
C GLY A 98 16.49 19.90 23.07
N ARG A 99 16.94 19.45 21.88
CA ARG A 99 16.20 18.53 20.97
C ARG A 99 17.17 17.94 19.93
N VAL A 100 18.21 17.21 20.36
CA VAL A 100 18.64 16.07 19.54
C VAL A 100 17.52 15.05 19.69
N GLY A 101 16.44 15.26 18.94
CA GLY A 101 15.39 14.27 18.82
C GLY A 101 16.01 13.09 18.11
N LEU A 102 16.36 12.05 18.87
CA LEU A 102 16.50 10.70 18.33
C LEU A 102 15.14 10.38 17.70
N ARG A 103 15.00 10.70 16.41
CA ARG A 103 13.90 10.17 15.62
C ARG A 103 14.07 8.66 15.72
N PRO A 104 13.09 7.90 16.26
CA PRO A 104 13.16 6.46 16.15
C PRO A 104 13.40 6.14 14.68
N ASP A 105 14.42 5.33 14.45
CA ASP A 105 14.91 5.02 13.13
C ASP A 105 13.79 4.31 12.36
N GLN A 106 13.07 5.07 11.52
CA GLN A 106 11.94 4.55 10.74
C GLN A 106 12.38 3.38 9.86
N GLY A 107 13.68 3.28 9.54
CA GLY A 107 14.26 2.14 8.84
C GLY A 107 14.18 0.83 9.63
N VAL A 108 14.32 0.86 10.96
CA VAL A 108 14.26 -0.36 11.79
C VAL A 108 12.85 -0.94 11.85
N LEU A 109 11.83 -0.08 11.97
CA LEU A 109 10.43 -0.53 11.97
C LEU A 109 10.01 -1.08 10.60
N ALA A 110 10.37 -0.41 9.51
CA ALA A 110 10.09 -0.90 8.16
C ALA A 110 10.79 -2.25 7.89
N ALA A 111 12.06 -2.39 8.27
CA ALA A 111 12.80 -3.64 8.13
C ALA A 111 12.13 -4.78 8.92
N SER A 112 11.63 -4.52 10.13
CA SER A 112 10.93 -5.53 10.93
C SER A 112 9.61 -5.98 10.29
N ALA A 113 8.81 -5.05 9.74
CA ALA A 113 7.55 -5.39 9.09
C ALA A 113 7.75 -6.22 7.82
N THR A 114 8.75 -5.86 6.99
CA THR A 114 9.13 -6.64 5.82
C THR A 114 9.60 -8.03 6.21
N GLN A 115 10.44 -8.14 7.23
CA GLN A 115 10.95 -9.42 7.70
C GLN A 115 9.82 -10.34 8.21
N SER A 116 8.86 -9.82 8.99
CA SER A 116 7.70 -10.62 9.43
C SER A 116 6.84 -11.12 8.26
N ARG A 117 6.67 -10.31 7.21
CA ARG A 117 5.97 -10.75 5.98
C ARG A 117 6.74 -11.84 5.24
N MET A 118 8.07 -11.75 5.19
CA MET A 118 8.92 -12.77 4.59
C MET A 118 8.84 -14.09 5.37
N GLU A 119 8.90 -14.01 6.70
CA GLU A 119 8.73 -15.17 7.58
C GLU A 119 7.37 -15.83 7.38
N GLN A 120 6.31 -15.04 7.25
CA GLN A 120 4.97 -15.54 6.94
C GLN A 120 4.92 -16.22 5.56
N LEU A 121 5.48 -15.59 4.52
CA LEU A 121 5.54 -16.18 3.18
C LEU A 121 6.22 -17.56 3.19
N LEU A 122 7.36 -17.67 3.89
CA LEU A 122 8.13 -18.91 3.98
C LEU A 122 7.45 -19.97 4.87
N ALA A 123 6.64 -19.56 5.84
CA ALA A 123 5.84 -20.45 6.66
C ALA A 123 4.64 -21.02 5.88
N ASP A 124 3.95 -20.17 5.11
CA ASP A 124 2.79 -20.54 4.30
C ASP A 124 3.19 -21.39 3.08
N HIS A 125 4.42 -21.21 2.58
CA HIS A 125 4.97 -21.93 1.43
C HIS A 125 6.34 -22.56 1.77
N PRO A 126 6.35 -23.76 2.36
CA PRO A 126 7.60 -24.40 2.77
C PRO A 126 8.48 -24.79 1.58
N GLY A 127 9.80 -24.76 1.77
CA GLY A 127 10.81 -25.09 0.75
C GLY A 127 11.46 -23.87 0.09
N GLY A 128 11.00 -22.66 0.40
CA GLY A 128 11.67 -21.42 0.05
C GLY A 128 12.90 -21.14 0.92
N THR A 129 13.85 -20.38 0.40
CA THR A 129 14.99 -19.82 1.14
C THR A 129 15.01 -18.31 0.95
N GLN A 130 15.06 -17.55 2.05
CA GLN A 130 15.26 -16.11 1.99
C GLN A 130 16.65 -15.81 1.41
N ILE A 131 16.71 -15.05 0.30
CA ILE A 131 17.97 -14.65 -0.36
C ILE A 131 18.25 -13.15 -0.18
N SER A 132 17.25 -12.37 0.23
CA SER A 132 17.39 -10.96 0.62
C SER A 132 16.27 -10.58 1.61
N PRO A 133 16.30 -9.37 2.21
CA PRO A 133 15.21 -8.90 3.08
C PRO A 133 13.82 -8.96 2.42
N THR A 134 13.73 -8.85 1.09
CA THR A 134 12.46 -8.80 0.33
C THR A 134 12.32 -9.94 -0.68
N GLU A 135 13.31 -10.84 -0.83
CA GLU A 135 13.25 -11.93 -1.80
C GLU A 135 13.42 -13.32 -1.15
N ALA A 136 12.59 -14.26 -1.60
CA ALA A 136 12.72 -15.69 -1.36
C ALA A 136 12.91 -16.44 -2.68
N SER A 137 13.72 -17.48 -2.65
CA SER A 137 13.98 -18.37 -3.78
C SER A 137 13.41 -19.75 -3.52
N TYR A 138 12.82 -20.37 -4.54
CA TYR A 138 12.26 -21.73 -4.52
C TYR A 138 12.89 -22.57 -5.63
N GLY A 139 13.05 -23.87 -5.38
CA GLY A 139 13.57 -24.82 -6.36
C GLY A 139 14.95 -24.44 -6.90
N ASP A 140 15.88 -24.03 -6.03
CA ASP A 140 17.25 -23.63 -6.39
C ASP A 140 17.37 -22.44 -7.35
N GLY A 141 16.51 -21.43 -7.20
CA GLY A 141 16.56 -20.22 -8.05
C GLY A 141 15.59 -20.23 -9.22
N LYS A 142 14.87 -21.34 -9.44
CA LYS A 142 13.86 -21.47 -10.50
C LYS A 142 12.82 -20.39 -10.40
N LEU A 143 12.20 -20.26 -9.23
CA LEU A 143 11.31 -19.17 -8.88
C LEU A 143 11.98 -18.27 -7.85
N VAL A 144 11.87 -16.97 -8.08
CA VAL A 144 12.13 -15.97 -7.05
C VAL A 144 10.86 -15.16 -6.81
N VAL A 145 10.45 -15.09 -5.55
CA VAL A 145 9.33 -14.29 -5.09
C VAL A 145 9.89 -13.05 -4.40
N THR A 146 9.48 -11.88 -4.87
CA THR A 146 9.81 -10.58 -4.28
C THR A 146 8.56 -10.03 -3.60
N LEU A 147 8.65 -9.76 -2.30
CA LEU A 147 7.67 -8.93 -1.61
C LEU A 147 7.86 -7.48 -2.06
N ASP A 148 6.75 -6.82 -2.40
CA ASP A 148 6.75 -5.45 -2.90
C ASP A 148 7.50 -4.52 -1.93
N GLU A 149 8.46 -3.73 -2.45
CA GLU A 149 8.98 -2.60 -1.70
C GLU A 149 8.01 -1.41 -1.82
N PRO A 150 7.64 -0.75 -0.72
CA PRO A 150 6.57 0.25 -0.70
C PRO A 150 6.84 1.57 -1.47
N SER A 151 7.88 1.69 -2.32
CA SER A 151 8.34 3.03 -2.72
C SER A 151 8.89 3.28 -4.13
N SER A 152 8.99 2.33 -5.06
CA SER A 152 9.73 2.63 -6.31
C SER A 152 9.07 2.13 -7.58
N SER A 153 7.97 2.78 -7.98
CA SER A 153 7.78 3.30 -9.34
C SER A 153 6.32 3.71 -9.51
N SER A 154 6.10 4.79 -10.25
CA SER A 154 4.79 5.15 -10.77
C SER A 154 4.18 3.90 -11.41
N GLY A 155 3.18 3.28 -10.78
CA GLY A 155 2.73 1.89 -10.97
C GLY A 155 2.12 1.55 -12.33
N LEU A 156 2.85 1.85 -13.40
CA LEU A 156 2.49 1.67 -14.79
C LEU A 156 3.60 0.96 -15.58
N SER A 157 4.82 0.85 -15.04
CA SER A 157 5.93 0.11 -15.64
C SER A 157 6.19 -1.15 -14.84
N ALA A 158 6.29 -2.29 -15.52
CA ALA A 158 6.68 -3.53 -14.87
C ALA A 158 8.14 -3.44 -14.41
N ASP A 159 8.40 -3.59 -13.11
CA ASP A 159 9.74 -3.91 -12.62
C ASP A 159 9.98 -5.40 -12.86
N CYS A 160 10.43 -5.74 -14.07
CA CYS A 160 10.79 -7.10 -14.44
C CYS A 160 12.20 -7.10 -15.04
N PRO A 161 13.19 -7.72 -14.39
CA PRO A 161 14.57 -7.74 -14.90
C PRO A 161 14.69 -8.36 -16.29
N ALA A 162 15.64 -7.92 -17.09
CA ALA A 162 15.91 -8.51 -18.39
C ALA A 162 16.31 -9.99 -18.26
N GLY A 163 15.78 -10.84 -19.14
CA GLY A 163 15.98 -12.29 -19.11
C GLY A 163 14.97 -13.06 -18.26
N TRP A 164 13.99 -12.37 -17.66
CA TRP A 164 12.95 -12.97 -16.84
C TRP A 164 11.57 -12.69 -17.43
N PHE A 165 10.62 -13.55 -17.12
CA PHE A 165 9.21 -13.18 -17.14
C PHE A 165 8.69 -13.12 -15.70
N CYS A 166 7.81 -12.16 -15.46
CA CYS A 166 7.32 -11.82 -14.14
C CYS A 166 5.80 -11.85 -14.12
N PHE A 167 5.25 -12.21 -12.98
CA PHE A 167 3.82 -12.21 -12.71
C PHE A 167 3.57 -11.62 -11.32
N TYR A 168 2.42 -10.99 -11.17
CA TYR A 168 2.14 -10.09 -10.06
C TYR A 168 0.79 -10.41 -9.46
N SER A 169 0.68 -10.29 -8.13
CA SER A 169 -0.56 -10.61 -7.41
C SER A 169 -1.66 -9.56 -7.64
N GLU A 170 -1.30 -8.33 -8.04
CA GLU A 170 -2.24 -7.26 -8.33
C GLU A 170 -2.18 -6.80 -9.81
N PRO A 171 -3.22 -6.07 -10.28
CA PRO A 171 -3.19 -5.40 -11.57
C PRO A 171 -2.08 -4.35 -11.68
N ASP A 172 -1.76 -3.97 -12.91
CA ASP A 172 -0.77 -2.94 -13.25
C ASP A 172 0.64 -3.19 -12.68
N TYR A 173 1.02 -4.47 -12.59
CA TYR A 173 2.35 -4.92 -12.18
C TYR A 173 2.70 -4.56 -10.72
N ARG A 174 1.72 -4.69 -9.82
CA ARG A 174 1.84 -4.38 -8.39
C ARG A 174 1.69 -5.61 -7.51
N GLY A 175 2.00 -5.44 -6.23
CA GLY A 175 1.87 -6.47 -5.22
C GLY A 175 3.09 -7.40 -5.21
N VAL A 176 2.92 -8.57 -4.61
CA VAL A 176 3.97 -9.59 -4.62
C VAL A 176 4.30 -9.92 -6.08
N ARG A 177 5.58 -10.12 -6.39
CA ARG A 177 6.08 -10.46 -7.73
C ARG A 177 6.73 -11.84 -7.70
N GLY A 178 6.30 -12.73 -8.58
CA GLY A 178 7.06 -13.92 -8.95
C GLY A 178 7.86 -13.67 -10.24
N LYS A 179 9.06 -14.23 -10.35
CA LYS A 179 9.86 -14.22 -11.58
C LYS A 179 10.45 -15.61 -11.87
N LEU A 180 10.38 -16.01 -13.13
CA LEU A 180 10.91 -17.27 -13.69
C LEU A 180 11.79 -16.96 -14.91
N SER A 181 12.81 -17.78 -15.15
CA SER A 181 13.68 -17.68 -16.34
C SER A 181 13.93 -19.02 -17.02
N ASP A 182 13.78 -20.14 -16.29
CA ASP A 182 13.96 -21.50 -16.82
C ASP A 182 12.96 -21.82 -17.95
N CYS A 183 13.41 -22.66 -18.89
CA CYS A 183 12.59 -23.19 -19.98
C CYS A 183 11.78 -24.42 -19.52
N GLY A 184 10.64 -24.65 -20.16
CA GLY A 184 9.77 -25.80 -19.94
C GLY A 184 8.70 -25.56 -18.89
N TRP A 185 8.22 -26.66 -18.30
CA TRP A 185 7.08 -26.67 -17.39
C TRP A 185 7.46 -26.25 -15.97
N SER A 186 6.56 -25.50 -15.34
CA SER A 186 6.63 -25.13 -13.94
C SER A 186 5.23 -25.09 -13.34
N ASP A 187 5.07 -25.76 -12.20
CA ASP A 187 3.85 -25.80 -11.40
C ASP A 187 3.90 -24.64 -10.38
N LEU A 188 2.97 -23.70 -10.51
CA LEU A 188 2.89 -22.53 -9.65
C LEU A 188 2.27 -22.84 -8.28
N TYR A 189 1.45 -23.90 -8.17
CA TYR A 189 0.88 -24.33 -6.88
C TYR A 189 1.97 -24.77 -5.91
N LEU A 190 3.03 -25.42 -6.40
CA LEU A 190 4.19 -25.81 -5.59
C LEU A 190 4.83 -24.63 -4.84
N TRP A 191 4.59 -23.41 -5.31
CA TRP A 191 5.18 -22.20 -4.76
C TRP A 191 4.15 -21.19 -4.25
N GLY A 192 2.88 -21.61 -4.10
CA GLY A 192 1.83 -20.74 -3.57
C GLY A 192 1.27 -19.70 -4.55
N TRP A 193 1.51 -19.87 -5.85
CA TRP A 193 1.16 -18.90 -6.88
C TRP A 193 -0.02 -19.30 -7.78
N GLY A 194 -0.57 -20.50 -7.59
CA GLY A 194 -1.76 -20.95 -8.31
C GLY A 194 -2.93 -19.97 -8.12
N ASP A 195 -3.59 -19.58 -9.20
CA ASP A 195 -4.80 -18.74 -9.20
C ASP A 195 -4.63 -17.30 -8.64
N HIS A 196 -3.39 -16.88 -8.35
CA HIS A 196 -3.11 -15.58 -7.72
C HIS A 196 -2.60 -14.50 -8.68
N ILE A 197 -2.43 -14.82 -9.97
CA ILE A 197 -1.85 -13.88 -10.93
C ILE A 197 -2.90 -12.88 -11.42
N SER A 198 -2.62 -11.58 -11.29
CA SER A 198 -3.48 -10.49 -11.75
C SER A 198 -2.87 -9.66 -12.88
N SER A 199 -1.55 -9.68 -13.04
CA SER A 199 -0.86 -9.06 -14.18
C SER A 199 0.47 -9.76 -14.46
N VAL A 200 0.99 -9.61 -15.69
CA VAL A 200 2.16 -10.35 -16.17
C VAL A 200 3.00 -9.55 -17.16
N TYR A 201 4.31 -9.74 -17.13
CA TYR A 201 5.25 -9.09 -18.05
C TYR A 201 6.36 -10.04 -18.50
N TYR A 202 6.69 -10.04 -19.79
CA TYR A 202 7.65 -10.91 -20.44
C TYR A 202 8.85 -10.09 -20.92
N ASN A 203 9.93 -10.10 -20.13
CA ASN A 203 11.17 -9.38 -20.41
C ASN A 203 12.31 -10.31 -20.88
N VAL A 204 11.95 -11.33 -21.65
CA VAL A 204 12.91 -12.22 -22.33
C VAL A 204 13.12 -11.73 -23.77
N SER A 205 14.27 -12.03 -24.36
CA SER A 205 14.66 -11.59 -25.71
C SER A 205 14.12 -12.49 -26.84
N SER A 206 13.70 -13.72 -26.54
CA SER A 206 13.14 -14.70 -27.47
C SER A 206 12.03 -15.51 -26.79
N GLY A 207 11.34 -16.36 -27.56
CA GLY A 207 10.39 -17.32 -27.01
C GLY A 207 9.01 -16.78 -26.66
N SER A 208 8.26 -17.61 -25.93
CA SER A 208 6.93 -17.32 -25.39
C SER A 208 6.68 -18.09 -24.10
N VAL A 209 5.70 -17.66 -23.31
CA VAL A 209 5.23 -18.42 -22.16
C VAL A 209 3.72 -18.58 -22.23
N ASP A 210 3.27 -19.79 -21.97
CA ASP A 210 1.86 -20.15 -21.83
C ASP A 210 1.49 -20.21 -20.35
N PHE A 211 0.35 -19.64 -19.99
CA PHE A 211 -0.27 -19.79 -18.67
C PHE A 211 -1.48 -20.69 -18.80
N LEU A 212 -1.51 -21.76 -18.01
CA LEU A 212 -2.46 -22.85 -18.16
C LEU A 212 -3.19 -23.17 -16.85
N ASP A 213 -4.41 -23.69 -16.99
CA ASP A 213 -5.25 -24.26 -15.93
C ASP A 213 -5.18 -25.79 -16.03
N HIS A 214 -4.58 -26.45 -15.05
CA HIS A 214 -4.47 -27.90 -14.99
C HIS A 214 -5.79 -28.53 -14.55
N ARG A 215 -6.39 -29.30 -15.46
CA ARG A 215 -7.66 -29.99 -15.21
C ARG A 215 -7.47 -31.49 -15.11
N GLY A 216 -7.71 -32.02 -13.91
CA GLY A 216 -7.76 -33.45 -13.64
C GLY A 216 -6.57 -33.93 -12.81
N SER A 217 -6.31 -35.24 -12.86
CA SER A 217 -5.23 -35.89 -12.10
C SER A 217 -4.17 -36.54 -13.00
N GLY A 218 -4.18 -36.23 -14.29
CA GLY A 218 -3.27 -36.77 -15.30
C GLY A 218 -2.06 -35.89 -15.54
N GLY A 219 -1.27 -36.19 -16.59
CA GLY A 219 -0.23 -35.27 -17.07
C GLY A 219 -0.80 -34.05 -17.81
N HIS A 220 0.07 -33.22 -18.38
CA HIS A 220 -0.27 -31.92 -18.99
C HIS A 220 -1.03 -31.96 -20.34
N ALA A 221 -1.53 -33.12 -20.76
CA ALA A 221 -2.20 -33.26 -22.07
C ALA A 221 -3.62 -32.64 -22.09
N GLY A 222 -4.20 -32.36 -20.92
CA GLY A 222 -5.53 -31.78 -20.76
C GLY A 222 -5.55 -30.33 -20.29
N ASP A 223 -4.39 -29.70 -20.17
CA ASP A 223 -4.25 -28.36 -19.60
C ASP A 223 -4.89 -27.33 -20.53
N GLU A 224 -5.73 -26.46 -19.97
CA GLU A 224 -6.38 -25.41 -20.74
C GLU A 224 -5.44 -24.21 -20.84
N LEU A 225 -5.05 -23.83 -22.06
CA LEU A 225 -4.34 -22.59 -22.30
C LEU A 225 -5.28 -21.41 -22.00
N LEU A 226 -4.92 -20.60 -21.00
CA LEU A 226 -5.67 -19.40 -20.65
C LEU A 226 -5.21 -18.19 -21.48
N PHE A 227 -3.90 -17.97 -21.52
CA PHE A 227 -3.27 -16.92 -22.32
C PHE A 227 -1.77 -17.17 -22.49
N SER A 228 -1.19 -16.51 -23.50
CA SER A 228 0.25 -16.52 -23.74
C SER A 228 0.83 -15.10 -23.78
N LEU A 229 2.12 -15.01 -23.44
CA LEU A 229 2.98 -13.85 -23.69
C LEU A 229 4.11 -14.25 -24.63
N SER A 230 4.71 -13.25 -25.28
CA SER A 230 5.86 -13.45 -26.16
C SER A 230 6.62 -12.15 -26.33
N VAL A 231 7.68 -12.19 -27.13
CA VAL A 231 8.42 -10.98 -27.53
C VAL A 231 7.56 -9.93 -28.26
N THR A 232 6.45 -10.33 -28.89
CA THR A 232 5.50 -9.41 -29.56
C THR A 232 4.33 -8.99 -28.68
N LYS A 233 4.01 -9.79 -27.65
CA LYS A 233 2.98 -9.48 -26.64
C LYS A 233 3.61 -9.58 -25.24
N ARG A 234 4.27 -8.48 -24.84
CA ARG A 234 5.12 -8.48 -23.64
C ARG A 234 4.40 -8.33 -22.32
N GLY A 235 3.12 -8.03 -22.26
CA GLY A 235 2.46 -7.92 -20.97
C GLY A 235 0.95 -7.80 -21.03
N ILE A 236 0.33 -8.11 -19.90
CA ILE A 236 -1.10 -7.96 -19.63
C ILE A 236 -1.20 -7.27 -18.27
N ARG A 237 -1.76 -6.07 -18.24
CA ARG A 237 -1.92 -5.25 -17.02
C ARG A 237 -3.04 -5.75 -16.11
N LEU A 238 -4.00 -6.47 -16.67
CA LEU A 238 -5.09 -7.07 -15.92
C LEU A 238 -5.47 -8.38 -16.60
N VAL A 239 -5.12 -9.50 -15.97
CA VAL A 239 -5.53 -10.83 -16.39
C VAL A 239 -7.04 -10.96 -16.10
N PRO A 240 -7.85 -11.42 -17.07
CA PRO A 240 -9.28 -11.65 -16.84
C PRO A 240 -9.53 -12.54 -15.62
N GLN A 241 -10.52 -12.17 -14.80
CA GLN A 241 -10.88 -12.89 -13.58
C GLN A 241 -12.12 -13.79 -13.81
N PRO A 242 -12.23 -14.94 -13.13
CA PRO A 242 -11.23 -15.51 -12.22
C PRO A 242 -10.04 -16.06 -13.01
N ASN A 243 -8.82 -15.68 -12.63
CA ASN A 243 -7.65 -16.31 -13.19
C ASN A 243 -7.44 -17.67 -12.53
N ARG A 244 -7.27 -18.72 -13.35
CA ARG A 244 -7.05 -20.10 -12.90
C ARG A 244 -5.68 -20.64 -13.32
N ALA A 245 -4.74 -19.74 -13.60
CA ALA A 245 -3.41 -20.15 -14.04
C ALA A 245 -2.68 -20.78 -12.85
N ASP A 246 -2.36 -22.05 -13.00
CA ASP A 246 -1.61 -22.82 -12.01
C ASP A 246 -0.35 -23.48 -12.58
N HIS A 247 -0.20 -23.49 -13.91
CA HIS A 247 1.00 -23.91 -14.59
C HIS A 247 1.48 -22.85 -15.57
N VAL A 248 2.78 -22.88 -15.81
CA VAL A 248 3.40 -22.18 -16.93
C VAL A 248 4.27 -23.12 -17.73
N ASN A 249 4.28 -22.91 -19.05
CA ASN A 249 5.22 -23.56 -19.96
C ASN A 249 5.99 -22.49 -20.74
N HIS A 250 7.27 -22.34 -20.44
CA HIS A 250 8.15 -21.36 -21.06
C HIS A 250 8.89 -21.97 -22.25
N HIS A 251 8.58 -21.47 -23.44
CA HIS A 251 9.15 -21.90 -24.72
C HIS A 251 10.34 -21.02 -25.07
N CYS A 252 11.54 -21.54 -24.83
CA CYS A 252 12.79 -21.04 -25.38
C CYS A 252 13.04 -21.71 -26.75
#